data_AF-A0A927G8W2-F1
#
_entry.id   AF-A0A927G8W2-F1
#
_cell.length_a   1.000
_cell.length_b   1.000
_cell.length_c   1.000
_cell.angle_alpha   90.00
_cell.angle_beta   90.00
_cell.angle_gamma   90.00
#
_symmetry.space_group_name_H-M   'P 1'
#
loop_
_entity.id
_entity.type
_entity.pdbx_description
1 polymer ?
#
loop_
_entity_poly.entity_id
_entity_poly.type
_entity_poly.pdbx_seq_one_letter_code
_entity_poly.pdbx_strand_id
1 'polypeptide(L)'
;MADPAPRAPSTRRRTMAEHLEDVLALVAPAPVADLGLDDAVGGVLAADVASLLDSPAFDASAMDGYAVRSADLSGATPGAPVTLRLVADVPAGGNLGDGPSPRVGPGEAARIMTGAPVPAGADVVVPVEETSTGRFVAGGPRGATVTLPVGRSTTPRRAHVRRRAEDVRRGDVVLAAGSTLTARHVSVAASAGYATLPVHRRPRVAVLSTGSELVPAGEVPGPGCLPDSNSVLLAAAAREAGAVVVRRGGVGDTVAELAAALDDVLGAAWPDDAGSAAARPDLVVTTGGVSAGAFDVARELLGSAPDAPDAPDASDALDVPDPLAPGRSTGPAAGAVTDARVVAVGMQPGKPQGLARWRGVPWLALPGNPVSAFVSFELFVRPAIDRLRGVREPRRTLVTRAAGEGWASPVGREQLVLVRHTGLDDARVVPAGRHGDGGGPGSGSHRLSALVHADAVAVVPADVTAVVPGDSLQVFLLD
;
A
#
# COMPACT_ATOMS: atom_id res chain seq x y z
N MET A 1 -47.10 -42.58 8.78
CA MET A 1 -46.35 -41.33 8.93
C MET A 1 -44.90 -41.65 8.62
N ALA A 2 -44.48 -41.44 7.38
CA ALA A 2 -43.07 -41.55 6.99
C ALA A 2 -42.45 -40.16 7.11
N ASP A 3 -41.32 -40.09 7.80
CA ASP A 3 -40.49 -38.91 8.01
C ASP A 3 -39.97 -38.41 6.65
N PRO A 4 -40.11 -37.12 6.28
CA PRO A 4 -39.57 -36.64 5.01
C PRO A 4 -38.04 -36.69 5.06
N ALA A 5 -37.45 -37.29 4.02
CA ALA A 5 -36.00 -37.39 3.84
C ALA A 5 -35.31 -36.02 3.96
N PRO A 6 -34.07 -35.96 4.48
CA PRO A 6 -33.33 -34.71 4.62
C PRO A 6 -33.13 -34.07 3.24
N ARG A 7 -33.59 -32.82 3.09
CA ARG A 7 -33.32 -31.99 1.92
C ARG A 7 -31.80 -31.91 1.70
N ALA A 8 -31.35 -32.13 0.46
CA ALA A 8 -29.97 -31.92 0.05
C ALA A 8 -29.51 -30.48 0.42
N PRO A 9 -28.25 -30.27 0.83
CA PRO A 9 -27.76 -28.95 1.17
C PRO A 9 -27.81 -28.07 -0.08
N SER A 10 -28.50 -26.92 0.00
CA SER A 10 -28.45 -25.87 -1.01
C SER A 10 -26.99 -25.49 -1.26
N THR A 11 -26.53 -25.49 -2.51
CA THR A 11 -25.17 -25.08 -2.90
C THR A 11 -24.85 -23.68 -2.33
N ARG A 12 -24.02 -23.64 -1.28
CA ARG A 12 -23.61 -22.40 -0.61
C ARG A 12 -22.88 -21.50 -1.62
N ARG A 13 -23.34 -20.25 -1.77
CA ARG A 13 -22.62 -19.23 -2.56
C ARG A 13 -21.24 -19.01 -1.97
N ARG A 14 -20.23 -18.86 -2.83
CA ARG A 14 -18.86 -18.55 -2.41
C ARG A 14 -18.83 -17.21 -1.69
N THR A 15 -18.19 -17.16 -0.53
CA THR A 15 -18.05 -15.90 0.22
C THR A 15 -16.98 -14.99 -0.41
N MET A 16 -17.01 -13.69 -0.08
CA MET A 16 -15.97 -12.76 -0.53
C MET A 16 -14.58 -13.19 -0.04
N ALA A 17 -14.49 -13.66 1.20
CA ALA A 17 -13.23 -14.11 1.80
C ALA A 17 -12.64 -15.34 1.08
N GLU A 18 -13.45 -16.37 0.84
CA GLU A 18 -13.03 -17.57 0.09
C GLU A 18 -12.59 -17.19 -1.33
N HIS A 19 -13.28 -16.25 -1.99
CA HIS A 19 -12.86 -15.79 -3.32
C HIS A 19 -11.54 -15.02 -3.29
N LEU A 20 -11.35 -14.13 -2.31
CA LEU A 20 -10.11 -13.39 -2.13
C LEU A 20 -8.91 -14.32 -1.88
N GLU A 21 -9.09 -15.38 -1.08
CA GLU A 21 -8.03 -16.37 -0.84
C GLU A 21 -7.58 -17.06 -2.14
N ASP A 22 -8.53 -17.49 -2.98
CA ASP A 22 -8.23 -18.07 -4.30
C ASP A 22 -7.50 -17.06 -5.21
N VAL A 23 -7.94 -15.80 -5.22
CA VAL A 23 -7.30 -14.74 -6.01
C VAL A 23 -5.85 -14.51 -5.55
N LEU A 24 -5.63 -14.44 -4.24
CA LEU A 24 -4.30 -14.25 -3.66
C LEU A 24 -3.38 -15.47 -3.86
N ALA A 25 -3.94 -16.66 -4.09
CA ALA A 25 -3.19 -17.87 -4.42
C ALA A 25 -2.71 -17.90 -5.89
N LEU A 26 -3.28 -17.08 -6.78
CA LEU A 26 -2.83 -16.99 -8.18
C LEU A 26 -1.53 -16.19 -8.34
N VAL A 27 -1.26 -15.26 -7.42
CA VAL A 27 -0.17 -14.29 -7.52
C VAL A 27 0.88 -14.49 -6.42
N ALA A 28 2.14 -14.18 -6.74
CA ALA A 28 3.26 -14.20 -5.80
C ALA A 28 4.03 -12.87 -5.90
N PRO A 29 4.72 -12.42 -4.84
CA PRO A 29 5.47 -11.17 -4.89
C PRO A 29 6.37 -11.06 -6.13
N ALA A 30 6.36 -9.88 -6.75
CA ALA A 30 7.12 -9.60 -7.96
C ALA A 30 8.63 -9.70 -7.68
N PRO A 31 9.45 -9.94 -8.71
CA PRO A 31 10.90 -9.96 -8.57
C PRO A 31 11.46 -8.73 -7.87
N VAL A 32 12.51 -8.92 -7.07
CA VAL A 32 13.18 -7.86 -6.33
C VAL A 32 14.19 -7.16 -7.25
N ALA A 33 14.30 -5.85 -7.11
CA ALA A 33 15.31 -5.02 -7.74
C ALA A 33 15.96 -4.10 -6.70
N ASP A 34 17.25 -3.81 -6.88
CA ASP A 34 17.93 -2.77 -6.09
C ASP A 34 17.64 -1.40 -6.71
N LEU A 35 16.85 -0.59 -6.02
CA LEU A 35 16.47 0.74 -6.47
C LEU A 35 17.22 1.81 -5.67
N GLY A 36 17.61 2.90 -6.35
CA GLY A 36 18.10 4.10 -5.67
C GLY A 36 17.05 4.66 -4.71
N LEU A 37 17.48 5.35 -3.65
CA LEU A 37 16.57 5.84 -2.61
C LEU A 37 15.41 6.70 -3.15
N ASP A 38 15.65 7.50 -4.19
CA ASP A 38 14.63 8.34 -4.81
C ASP A 38 13.55 7.49 -5.53
N ASP A 39 13.97 6.45 -6.24
CA ASP A 39 13.09 5.55 -6.99
C ASP A 39 12.39 4.50 -6.09
N ALA A 40 12.93 4.27 -4.89
CA ALA A 40 12.41 3.30 -3.94
C ALA A 40 11.13 3.78 -3.22
N VAL A 41 10.85 5.09 -3.20
CA VAL A 41 9.67 5.66 -2.51
C VAL A 41 8.37 5.11 -3.11
N GLY A 42 7.46 4.67 -2.23
CA GLY A 42 6.21 4.01 -2.61
C GLY A 42 6.37 2.53 -2.97
N GLY A 43 7.60 2.03 -3.13
CA GLY A 43 7.89 0.60 -3.24
C GLY A 43 7.73 -0.12 -1.89
N VAL A 44 7.80 -1.45 -1.91
CA VAL A 44 7.74 -2.29 -0.71
C VAL A 44 9.06 -3.01 -0.54
N LEU A 45 9.64 -2.90 0.65
CA LEU A 45 10.94 -3.46 0.99
C LEU A 45 10.90 -4.99 0.98
N ALA A 46 11.82 -5.65 0.28
CA ALA A 46 11.81 -7.10 0.12
C ALA A 46 12.50 -7.86 1.27
N ALA A 47 13.43 -7.22 1.98
CA ALA A 47 14.21 -7.82 3.06
C ALA A 47 14.45 -6.82 4.19
N ASP A 48 14.66 -7.31 5.41
CA ASP A 48 15.02 -6.47 6.54
C ASP A 48 16.35 -5.75 6.25
N VAL A 49 16.42 -4.47 6.58
CA VAL A 49 17.62 -3.65 6.38
C VAL A 49 18.24 -3.38 7.73
N ALA A 50 19.43 -3.93 7.94
CA ALA A 50 20.25 -3.70 9.12
C ALA A 50 21.14 -2.47 8.94
N SER A 51 21.37 -1.68 9.99
CA SER A 51 22.25 -0.51 9.89
C SER A 51 23.69 -0.91 9.61
N LEU A 52 24.33 -0.27 8.62
CA LEU A 52 25.76 -0.45 8.35
C LEU A 52 26.64 0.41 9.27
N LEU A 53 26.03 1.38 9.93
CA LEU A 53 26.68 2.40 10.76
C LEU A 53 26.10 2.40 12.18
N ASP A 54 26.90 2.83 13.14
CA ASP A 54 26.38 3.25 14.43
C ASP A 54 25.76 4.64 14.30
N SER A 55 24.67 4.90 15.02
CA SER A 55 24.07 6.23 15.16
C SER A 55 24.00 6.62 16.64
N PRO A 56 24.66 7.70 17.06
CA PRO A 56 25.76 8.40 16.36
C PRO A 56 26.98 7.49 16.10
N ALA A 57 27.80 7.84 15.10
CA ALA A 57 28.99 7.06 14.71
C ALA A 57 30.16 7.14 15.71
N PHE A 58 30.15 8.15 16.57
CA PHE A 58 31.15 8.45 17.60
C PHE A 58 30.47 9.21 18.74
N ASP A 59 31.15 9.34 19.89
CA ASP A 59 30.69 10.22 20.95
C ASP A 59 30.65 11.65 20.43
N ALA A 60 29.46 12.25 20.37
CA ALA A 60 29.21 13.53 19.73
C ALA A 60 28.68 14.56 20.74
N SER A 61 29.04 15.82 20.53
CA SER A 61 28.48 16.91 21.33
C SER A 61 26.98 17.07 21.08
N ALA A 62 26.17 17.17 22.13
CA ALA A 62 24.75 17.48 22.04
C ALA A 62 24.46 18.99 21.93
N MET A 63 25.46 19.83 22.23
CA MET A 63 25.33 21.29 22.36
C MET A 63 26.57 22.01 21.81
N ASP A 64 26.44 23.31 21.54
CA ASP A 64 27.61 24.17 21.33
C ASP A 64 28.20 24.57 22.69
N GLY A 65 29.52 24.50 22.81
CA GLY A 65 30.15 24.77 24.10
C GLY A 65 31.62 24.38 24.20
N TYR A 66 31.99 23.83 25.35
CA TYR A 66 33.37 23.48 25.69
C TYR A 66 33.46 22.02 26.13
N ALA A 67 34.20 21.21 25.37
CA ALA A 67 34.55 19.85 25.75
C ALA A 67 35.66 19.88 26.80
N VAL A 68 35.40 19.27 27.95
CA VAL A 68 36.25 19.33 29.15
C VAL A 68 36.34 17.97 29.82
N ARG A 69 37.26 17.85 30.77
CA ARG A 69 37.37 16.70 31.66
C ARG A 69 36.47 16.95 32.87
N SER A 70 35.56 16.04 33.18
CA SER A 70 34.68 16.10 34.35
C SER A 70 35.45 16.27 35.65
N ALA A 71 36.65 15.67 35.74
CA ALA A 71 37.58 15.81 36.85
C ALA A 71 38.03 17.27 37.09
N ASP A 72 38.21 18.06 36.03
CA ASP A 72 38.65 19.46 36.14
C ASP A 72 37.49 20.38 36.59
N LEU A 73 36.24 19.89 36.56
CA LEU A 73 35.08 20.58 37.10
C LEU A 73 34.81 20.22 38.58
N SER A 74 35.58 19.30 39.15
CA SER A 74 35.36 18.85 40.53
C SER A 74 35.61 19.99 41.54
N GLY A 75 34.65 20.21 42.45
CA GLY A 75 34.72 21.26 43.46
C GLY A 75 34.44 22.68 42.96
N ALA A 76 34.20 22.87 41.66
CA ALA A 76 33.80 24.16 41.12
C ALA A 76 32.38 24.53 41.56
N THR A 77 32.14 25.81 41.84
CA THR A 77 30.82 26.36 42.21
C THR A 77 30.60 27.71 41.55
N PRO A 78 29.39 28.30 41.58
CA PRO A 78 29.18 29.63 41.03
C PRO A 78 30.02 30.71 41.73
N GLY A 79 30.35 30.51 43.02
CA GLY A 79 31.23 31.39 43.80
C GLY A 79 32.73 31.05 43.70
N ALA A 80 33.08 29.90 43.12
CA ALA A 80 34.45 29.44 42.91
C ALA A 80 34.54 28.73 41.54
N PRO A 81 34.51 29.49 40.44
CA PRO A 81 34.53 28.91 39.10
C PRO A 81 35.92 28.39 38.73
N VAL A 82 35.99 27.46 37.77
CA VAL A 82 37.25 26.96 37.23
C VAL A 82 37.56 27.68 35.91
N THR A 83 38.84 27.97 35.69
CA THR A 83 39.34 28.58 34.45
C THR A 83 40.21 27.57 33.71
N LEU A 84 39.84 27.26 32.47
CA LEU A 84 40.53 26.26 31.63
C LEU A 84 41.15 26.93 30.40
N ARG A 85 42.27 26.38 29.92
CA ARG A 85 42.97 26.86 28.72
C ARG A 85 42.39 26.25 27.45
N LEU A 86 42.04 27.08 26.48
CA LEU A 86 41.53 26.65 25.17
C LEU A 86 42.65 26.14 24.27
N VAL A 87 42.57 24.87 23.88
CA VAL A 87 43.61 24.18 23.10
C VAL A 87 43.22 23.88 21.66
N ALA A 88 41.92 23.76 21.38
CA ALA A 88 41.43 23.37 20.07
C ALA A 88 40.00 23.88 19.80
N ASP A 89 39.66 23.88 18.51
CA ASP A 89 38.32 24.12 17.99
C ASP A 89 37.90 22.88 17.21
N VAL A 90 36.70 22.38 17.49
CA VAL A 90 36.20 21.11 16.95
C VAL A 90 34.86 21.38 16.27
N PRO A 91 34.88 21.67 14.95
CA PRO A 91 33.68 21.95 14.19
C PRO A 91 32.90 20.67 13.86
N ALA A 92 31.60 20.81 13.58
CA ALA A 92 30.79 19.72 13.04
C ALA A 92 31.17 19.43 11.59
N GLY A 93 31.26 18.16 11.21
CA GLY A 93 31.59 17.75 9.83
C GLY A 93 33.00 18.14 9.35
N GLY A 94 33.81 18.79 10.19
CA GLY A 94 35.19 19.09 9.84
C GLY A 94 35.97 17.80 9.70
N ASN A 95 36.57 17.58 8.54
CA ASN A 95 37.74 16.72 8.46
C ASN A 95 38.70 17.23 9.52
N LEU A 96 39.06 16.40 10.48
CA LEU A 96 40.20 16.65 11.37
C LEU A 96 41.54 16.61 10.57
N GLY A 97 41.52 16.94 9.27
CA GLY A 97 42.56 16.61 8.30
C GLY A 97 42.99 15.13 8.38
N ASP A 98 44.15 14.83 7.79
CA ASP A 98 44.91 13.60 8.11
C ASP A 98 45.60 13.69 9.49
N GLY A 99 45.21 14.67 10.32
CA GLY A 99 45.80 14.92 11.63
C GLY A 99 45.07 14.16 12.74
N PRO A 100 45.75 13.87 13.86
CA PRO A 100 45.08 13.26 15.01
C PRO A 100 44.03 14.21 15.58
N SER A 101 42.90 13.65 16.02
CA SER A 101 41.89 14.40 16.80
C SER A 101 42.58 15.14 17.95
N PRO A 102 42.21 16.40 18.21
CA PRO A 102 42.77 17.14 19.33
C PRO A 102 42.53 16.38 20.65
N ARG A 103 43.48 16.50 21.58
CA ARG A 103 43.39 15.93 22.92
C ARG A 103 43.16 17.04 23.94
N VAL A 104 42.29 16.80 24.90
CA VAL A 104 42.05 17.67 26.06
C VAL A 104 42.72 17.05 27.28
N GLY A 105 43.77 17.70 27.79
CA GLY A 105 44.49 17.33 29.00
C GLY A 105 43.98 18.06 30.26
N PRO A 106 44.62 17.83 31.43
CA PRO A 106 44.26 18.50 32.67
C PRO A 106 44.34 20.03 32.59
N GLY A 107 43.28 20.72 33.01
CA GLY A 107 43.21 22.19 32.98
C GLY A 107 42.98 22.77 31.59
N GLU A 108 42.64 21.93 30.62
CA GLU A 108 42.42 22.31 29.22
C GLU A 108 40.94 22.15 28.83
N ALA A 109 40.54 22.85 27.78
CA ALA A 109 39.22 22.76 27.17
C ALA A 109 39.32 22.92 25.64
N ALA A 110 38.39 22.33 24.91
CA ALA A 110 38.24 22.55 23.47
C ALA A 110 36.87 23.18 23.17
N ARG A 111 36.84 24.21 22.31
CA ARG A 111 35.59 24.73 21.77
C ARG A 111 35.00 23.68 20.84
N ILE A 112 33.75 23.29 21.07
CA ILE A 112 33.10 22.22 20.33
C ILE A 112 31.71 22.66 19.84
N MET A 113 31.39 22.30 18.61
CA MET A 113 30.06 22.51 18.04
C MET A 113 29.17 21.27 18.22
N THR A 114 27.86 21.46 18.17
CA THR A 114 26.85 20.41 18.17
C THR A 114 27.10 19.43 17.03
N GLY A 115 27.08 18.14 17.33
CA GLY A 115 27.36 17.05 16.37
C GLY A 115 28.84 16.80 16.09
N ALA A 116 29.76 17.61 16.63
CA ALA A 116 31.19 17.38 16.47
C ALA A 116 31.68 16.23 17.38
N PRO A 117 32.71 15.48 16.96
CA PRO A 117 33.28 14.38 17.76
C PRO A 117 33.92 14.90 19.04
N VAL A 118 33.61 14.28 20.17
CA VAL A 118 34.19 14.64 21.47
C VAL A 118 35.70 14.29 21.46
N PRO A 119 36.59 15.27 21.73
CA PRO A 119 38.04 15.07 21.79
C PRO A 119 38.49 14.01 22.79
N ALA A 120 39.61 13.35 22.48
CA ALA A 120 40.21 12.41 23.41
C ALA A 120 40.55 13.10 24.74
N GLY A 121 40.14 12.51 25.86
CA GLY A 121 40.37 13.03 27.20
C GLY A 121 39.18 13.81 27.78
N ALA A 122 38.29 14.35 26.94
CA ALA A 122 37.05 14.99 27.39
C ALA A 122 35.91 13.98 27.53
N ASP A 123 35.02 14.22 28.49
CA ASP A 123 33.86 13.36 28.79
C ASP A 123 32.58 14.15 29.12
N VAL A 124 32.66 15.49 29.14
CA VAL A 124 31.55 16.41 29.37
C VAL A 124 31.67 17.59 28.40
N VAL A 125 30.53 18.07 27.89
CA VAL A 125 30.43 19.34 27.19
C VAL A 125 29.65 20.32 28.06
N VAL A 126 30.24 21.48 28.36
CA VAL A 126 29.55 22.57 29.07
C VAL A 126 28.95 23.53 28.03
N PRO A 127 27.63 23.78 28.02
CA PRO A 127 26.98 24.67 27.07
C PRO A 127 27.57 26.08 27.13
N VAL A 128 27.65 26.75 25.99
CA VAL A 128 28.29 28.06 25.88
C VAL A 128 27.63 29.13 26.75
N GLU A 129 26.31 29.03 26.95
CA GLU A 129 25.48 29.91 27.78
C GLU A 129 25.82 29.81 29.27
N GLU A 130 26.44 28.71 29.69
CA GLU A 130 26.87 28.46 31.06
C GLU A 130 28.35 28.84 31.29
N THR A 131 28.96 29.59 30.36
CA THR A 131 30.38 29.99 30.44
C THR A 131 30.57 31.49 30.44
N SER A 132 31.76 31.95 30.86
CA SER A 132 32.13 33.37 30.84
C SER A 132 32.12 34.02 29.46
N THR A 133 32.09 33.22 28.40
CA THR A 133 32.06 33.74 27.02
C THR A 133 30.65 34.07 26.55
N GLY A 134 29.62 33.38 27.06
CA GLY A 134 28.20 33.57 26.72
C GLY A 134 27.81 33.37 25.25
N ARG A 135 28.79 33.21 24.33
CA ARG A 135 28.60 32.96 22.90
C ARG A 135 29.80 32.22 22.31
N PHE A 136 29.53 31.44 21.28
CA PHE A 136 30.56 30.69 20.56
C PHE A 136 31.26 31.60 19.53
N VAL A 137 32.59 31.66 19.55
CA VAL A 137 33.40 32.35 18.52
C VAL A 137 34.45 31.37 17.99
N ALA A 138 34.18 30.82 16.81
CA ALA A 138 35.12 29.95 16.09
C ALA A 138 36.41 30.70 15.75
N GLY A 139 37.57 30.06 15.85
CA GLY A 139 38.84 30.61 15.36
C GLY A 139 39.46 31.68 16.26
N GLY A 140 38.95 31.89 17.48
CA GLY A 140 39.62 32.77 18.46
C GLY A 140 40.98 32.21 18.92
N PRO A 141 41.79 33.02 19.62
CA PRO A 141 43.18 32.68 19.88
C PRO A 141 43.35 31.41 20.73
N ARG A 142 44.23 30.51 20.29
CA ARG A 142 44.70 29.38 21.11
C ARG A 142 45.41 29.91 22.34
N GLY A 143 45.20 29.28 23.49
CA GLY A 143 45.74 29.73 24.77
C GLY A 143 44.87 30.75 25.51
N ALA A 144 43.77 31.21 24.92
CA ALA A 144 42.72 31.93 25.64
C ALA A 144 42.13 31.07 26.77
N THR A 145 41.50 31.71 27.74
CA THR A 145 40.88 31.01 28.87
C THR A 145 39.36 31.14 28.87
N VAL A 146 38.68 30.10 29.31
CA VAL A 146 37.23 30.10 29.57
C VAL A 146 37.01 29.84 31.06
N THR A 147 36.13 30.63 31.68
CA THR A 147 35.72 30.43 33.07
C THR A 147 34.35 29.76 33.08
N LEU A 148 34.24 28.66 33.81
CA LEU A 148 33.05 27.83 33.92
C LEU A 148 32.47 27.99 35.33
N PRO A 149 31.45 28.85 35.52
CA PRO A 149 30.69 28.92 36.76
C PRO A 149 29.90 27.62 36.90
N VAL A 150 30.44 26.65 37.64
CA VAL A 150 29.75 25.36 37.79
C VAL A 150 28.47 25.55 38.59
N GLY A 151 27.34 25.50 37.90
CA GLY A 151 25.99 25.38 38.45
C GLY A 151 25.18 24.38 37.63
N ARG A 152 24.29 23.59 38.27
CA ARG A 152 23.32 22.57 37.78
C ARG A 152 23.76 21.51 36.71
N SER A 153 24.73 21.76 35.83
CA SER A 153 25.11 20.94 34.66
C SER A 153 26.27 19.98 34.87
N THR A 154 26.81 19.85 36.08
CA THR A 154 27.96 18.95 36.37
C THR A 154 27.57 17.60 36.99
N THR A 155 26.29 17.25 36.95
CA THR A 155 25.89 15.87 37.31
C THR A 155 26.17 14.93 36.13
N PRO A 156 26.57 13.66 36.36
CA PRO A 156 26.76 12.67 35.31
C PRO A 156 25.55 12.49 34.36
N ARG A 157 24.37 12.93 34.79
CA ARG A 157 23.11 12.95 34.02
C ARG A 157 23.01 14.08 32.97
N ARG A 158 23.94 15.03 32.91
CA ARG A 158 23.93 16.19 31.99
C ARG A 158 25.29 16.41 31.32
N ALA A 159 25.94 15.33 30.89
CA ALA A 159 27.23 15.43 30.20
C ALA A 159 27.15 16.11 28.82
N HIS A 160 25.93 16.26 28.26
CA HIS A 160 25.69 16.79 26.90
C HIS A 160 26.54 16.08 25.83
N VAL A 161 26.80 14.80 26.05
CA VAL A 161 27.52 13.90 25.14
C VAL A 161 26.55 12.81 24.72
N ARG A 162 26.27 12.75 23.42
CA ARG A 162 25.56 11.65 22.77
C ARG A 162 26.54 10.54 22.51
N ARG A 163 26.37 9.38 23.14
CA ARG A 163 27.33 8.27 23.05
C ARG A 163 27.22 7.59 21.70
N ARG A 164 28.34 7.07 21.21
CA ARG A 164 28.36 6.21 20.01
C ARG A 164 27.34 5.08 20.17
N ALA A 165 26.54 4.87 19.12
CA ALA A 165 25.56 3.80 19.05
C ALA A 165 24.50 3.82 20.18
N GLU A 166 24.23 4.99 20.78
CA GLU A 166 23.20 5.12 21.82
C GLU A 166 21.77 4.96 21.27
N ASP A 167 21.58 5.26 19.98
CA ASP A 167 20.29 5.19 19.30
C ASP A 167 20.19 3.92 18.45
N VAL A 168 21.11 3.74 17.51
CA VAL A 168 21.18 2.56 16.62
C VAL A 168 22.59 1.99 16.64
N ARG A 169 22.70 0.67 16.84
CA ARG A 169 23.96 -0.05 16.66
C ARG A 169 24.06 -0.61 15.25
N ARG A 170 25.28 -0.67 14.73
CA ARG A 170 25.57 -1.42 13.51
C ARG A 170 25.05 -2.86 13.66
N GLY A 171 24.26 -3.30 12.69
CA GLY A 171 23.60 -4.62 12.67
C GLY A 171 22.16 -4.62 13.18
N ASP A 172 21.69 -3.56 13.85
CA ASP A 172 20.28 -3.45 14.26
C ASP A 172 19.39 -3.30 13.02
N VAL A 173 18.26 -4.03 12.98
CA VAL A 173 17.27 -3.88 11.91
C VAL A 173 16.55 -2.54 12.07
N VAL A 174 16.73 -1.65 11.09
CA VAL A 174 16.15 -0.30 11.08
C VAL A 174 14.94 -0.18 10.18
N LEU A 175 14.79 -1.09 9.19
CA LEU A 175 13.62 -1.18 8.34
C LEU A 175 13.23 -2.66 8.19
N ALA A 176 11.94 -2.95 8.36
CA ALA A 176 11.41 -4.32 8.25
C ALA A 176 10.91 -4.61 6.82
N ALA A 177 11.17 -5.82 6.33
CA ALA A 177 10.62 -6.33 5.08
C ALA A 177 9.09 -6.25 5.07
N GLY A 178 8.51 -5.98 3.90
CA GLY A 178 7.08 -5.76 3.72
C GLY A 178 6.62 -4.32 4.04
N SER A 179 7.52 -3.44 4.49
CA SER A 179 7.18 -2.03 4.73
C SER A 179 7.05 -1.26 3.42
N THR A 180 5.98 -0.49 3.27
CA THR A 180 5.84 0.50 2.20
C THR A 180 6.80 1.67 2.47
N LEU A 181 7.73 1.90 1.55
CA LEU A 181 8.77 2.92 1.70
C LEU A 181 8.17 4.32 1.56
N THR A 182 8.52 5.18 2.51
CA THR A 182 8.09 6.59 2.60
C THR A 182 9.33 7.46 2.73
N ALA A 183 9.16 8.79 2.70
CA ALA A 183 10.24 9.74 2.98
C ALA A 183 11.03 9.42 4.27
N ARG A 184 10.33 8.93 5.31
CA ARG A 184 10.96 8.53 6.57
C ARG A 184 11.86 7.31 6.40
N HIS A 185 11.39 6.30 5.67
CA HIS A 185 12.13 5.06 5.45
C HIS A 185 13.42 5.29 4.66
N VAL A 186 13.34 6.08 3.57
CA VAL A 186 14.53 6.36 2.74
C VAL A 186 15.54 7.26 3.45
N SER A 187 15.08 8.18 4.30
CA SER A 187 15.96 8.98 5.18
C SER A 187 16.71 8.11 6.20
N VAL A 188 16.02 7.15 6.82
CA VAL A 188 16.63 6.18 7.74
C VAL A 188 17.60 5.27 7.00
N ALA A 189 17.27 4.79 5.79
CA ALA A 189 18.18 4.00 4.96
C ALA A 189 19.47 4.75 4.62
N ALA A 190 19.37 6.01 4.20
CA ALA A 190 20.52 6.86 3.94
C ALA A 190 21.40 7.02 5.19
N SER A 191 20.77 7.32 6.34
CA SER A 191 21.46 7.47 7.64
C SER A 191 22.12 6.16 8.10
N ALA A 192 21.54 5.02 7.73
CA ALA A 192 22.08 3.69 7.98
C ALA A 192 23.21 3.28 7.01
N GLY A 193 23.53 4.11 6.00
CA GLY A 193 24.63 3.90 5.07
C GLY A 193 24.26 3.31 3.71
N TYR A 194 22.97 3.28 3.34
CA TYR A 194 22.51 2.73 2.07
C TYR A 194 22.30 3.80 1.01
N ALA A 195 22.71 3.50 -0.23
CA ALA A 195 22.37 4.28 -1.43
C ALA A 195 21.25 3.63 -2.26
N THR A 196 21.03 2.32 -2.07
CA THR A 196 19.99 1.53 -2.72
C THR A 196 19.28 0.64 -1.71
N LEU A 197 18.05 0.24 -2.03
CA LEU A 197 17.26 -0.68 -1.22
C LEU A 197 16.73 -1.85 -2.08
N PRO A 198 16.64 -3.06 -1.51
CA PRO A 198 16.01 -4.20 -2.18
C PRO A 198 14.49 -4.04 -2.12
N VAL A 199 13.87 -3.75 -3.26
CA VAL A 199 12.44 -3.42 -3.38
C VAL A 199 11.77 -4.36 -4.38
N HIS A 200 10.57 -4.84 -4.06
CA HIS A 200 9.76 -5.55 -5.04
C HIS A 200 9.43 -4.62 -6.20
N ARG A 201 9.70 -5.03 -7.45
CA ARG A 201 9.39 -4.19 -8.61
C ARG A 201 7.90 -3.86 -8.64
N ARG A 202 7.57 -2.75 -9.30
CA ARG A 202 6.17 -2.41 -9.57
C ARG A 202 5.50 -3.54 -10.38
N PRO A 203 4.33 -4.05 -9.96
CA PRO A 203 3.64 -5.08 -10.72
C PRO A 203 3.21 -4.59 -12.08
N ARG A 204 3.27 -5.46 -13.07
CA ARG A 204 2.83 -5.20 -14.45
C ARG A 204 1.43 -5.75 -14.61
N VAL A 205 0.44 -4.87 -14.80
CA VAL A 205 -0.97 -5.24 -14.90
C VAL A 205 -1.49 -4.89 -16.28
N ALA A 206 -2.01 -5.86 -17.01
CA ALA A 206 -2.72 -5.63 -18.27
C ALA A 206 -4.22 -5.48 -17.99
N VAL A 207 -4.85 -4.42 -18.50
CA VAL A 207 -6.28 -4.17 -18.34
C VAL A 207 -6.96 -4.19 -19.70
N LEU A 208 -7.97 -5.04 -19.84
CA LEU A 208 -8.75 -5.23 -21.05
C LEU A 208 -10.24 -5.06 -20.78
N SER A 209 -10.97 -4.45 -21.72
CA SER A 209 -12.43 -4.35 -21.68
C SER A 209 -13.01 -5.00 -22.94
N THR A 210 -13.99 -5.86 -22.76
CA THR A 210 -14.63 -6.64 -23.84
C THR A 210 -16.08 -6.22 -24.02
N GLY A 211 -16.51 -6.04 -25.26
CA GLY A 211 -17.90 -5.77 -25.61
C GLY A 211 -17.99 -5.14 -27.00
N SER A 212 -18.83 -5.69 -27.88
CA SER A 212 -19.05 -5.18 -29.24
C SER A 212 -19.71 -3.80 -29.25
N GLU A 213 -20.37 -3.42 -28.16
CA GLU A 213 -20.96 -2.11 -27.95
C GLU A 213 -19.93 -1.03 -27.59
N LEU A 214 -18.70 -1.40 -27.21
CA LEU A 214 -17.75 -0.47 -26.64
C LEU A 214 -16.97 0.29 -27.73
N VAL A 215 -17.00 1.63 -27.64
CA VAL A 215 -16.17 2.52 -28.46
C VAL A 215 -15.09 3.19 -27.61
N PRO A 216 -13.94 3.59 -28.20
CA PRO A 216 -12.91 4.33 -27.49
C PRO A 216 -13.46 5.59 -26.80
N ALA A 217 -12.94 5.89 -25.60
CA ALA A 217 -13.28 7.11 -24.88
C ALA A 217 -12.90 8.36 -25.72
N GLY A 218 -13.85 9.28 -25.87
CA GLY A 218 -13.69 10.51 -26.66
C GLY A 218 -14.33 10.45 -28.05
N GLU A 219 -14.72 9.25 -28.52
CA GLU A 219 -15.51 9.09 -29.75
C GLU A 219 -17.02 9.23 -29.47
N VAL A 220 -17.78 9.69 -30.46
CA VAL A 220 -19.24 9.79 -30.38
C VAL A 220 -19.84 8.40 -30.62
N PRO A 221 -20.53 7.78 -29.64
CA PRO A 221 -21.10 6.45 -29.83
C PRO A 221 -22.22 6.46 -30.86
N GLY A 222 -22.22 5.45 -31.74
CA GLY A 222 -23.36 5.15 -32.61
C GLY A 222 -24.54 4.55 -31.83
N PRO A 223 -25.69 4.34 -32.48
CA PRO A 223 -26.84 3.69 -31.86
C PRO A 223 -26.47 2.32 -31.26
N GLY A 224 -26.77 2.10 -29.97
CA GLY A 224 -26.47 0.85 -29.27
C GLY A 224 -25.03 0.72 -28.76
N CYS A 225 -24.16 1.72 -29.03
CA CYS A 225 -22.79 1.74 -28.55
C CYS A 225 -22.63 2.63 -27.31
N LEU A 226 -21.60 2.36 -26.51
CA LEU A 226 -21.28 3.08 -25.28
C LEU A 226 -19.76 3.34 -25.20
N PRO A 227 -19.30 4.45 -24.60
CA PRO A 227 -17.87 4.66 -24.38
C PRO A 227 -17.30 3.66 -23.37
N ASP A 228 -16.11 3.12 -23.65
CA ASP A 228 -15.36 2.26 -22.72
C ASP A 228 -14.87 3.06 -21.50
N SER A 229 -15.62 2.96 -20.41
CA SER A 229 -15.30 3.58 -19.12
C SER A 229 -14.57 2.63 -18.16
N ASN A 230 -14.81 1.32 -18.23
CA ASN A 230 -14.23 0.38 -17.28
C ASN A 230 -12.72 0.19 -17.50
N SER A 231 -12.24 0.10 -18.75
CA SER A 231 -10.78 -0.02 -18.95
C SER A 231 -10.04 1.21 -18.44
N VAL A 232 -10.64 2.39 -18.54
CA VAL A 232 -10.09 3.65 -18.02
C VAL A 232 -10.04 3.60 -16.50
N LEU A 233 -11.18 3.28 -15.87
CA LEU A 233 -11.33 3.18 -14.42
C LEU A 233 -10.34 2.20 -13.81
N LEU A 234 -10.33 0.95 -14.29
CA LEU A 234 -9.49 -0.12 -13.74
C LEU A 234 -8.00 0.15 -13.99
N ALA A 235 -7.64 0.73 -15.13
CA ALA A 235 -6.25 1.11 -15.39
C ALA A 235 -5.77 2.27 -14.52
N ALA A 236 -6.63 3.23 -14.18
CA ALA A 236 -6.30 4.30 -13.24
C ALA A 236 -6.14 3.74 -11.82
N ALA A 237 -7.11 2.96 -11.35
CA ALA A 237 -7.09 2.35 -10.02
C ALA A 237 -5.87 1.41 -9.84
N ALA A 238 -5.47 0.66 -10.86
CA ALA A 238 -4.26 -0.15 -10.83
C ALA A 238 -2.97 0.69 -10.71
N ARG A 239 -2.89 1.84 -11.38
CA ARG A 239 -1.74 2.77 -11.23
C ARG A 239 -1.69 3.39 -9.84
N GLU A 240 -2.85 3.78 -9.29
CA GLU A 240 -2.96 4.26 -7.91
C GLU A 240 -2.54 3.18 -6.90
N ALA A 241 -2.85 1.91 -7.17
CA ALA A 241 -2.37 0.77 -6.39
C ALA A 241 -0.85 0.47 -6.57
N GLY A 242 -0.15 1.24 -7.40
CA GLY A 242 1.31 1.14 -7.59
C GLY A 242 1.76 0.25 -8.75
N ALA A 243 0.86 -0.18 -9.63
CA ALA A 243 1.19 -0.98 -10.80
C ALA A 243 1.64 -0.14 -12.01
N VAL A 244 2.46 -0.73 -12.86
CA VAL A 244 2.68 -0.30 -14.24
C VAL A 244 1.59 -0.95 -15.09
N VAL A 245 0.91 -0.16 -15.93
CA VAL A 245 -0.31 -0.62 -16.61
C VAL A 245 -0.22 -0.46 -18.12
N VAL A 246 -0.50 -1.55 -18.83
CA VAL A 246 -0.87 -1.56 -20.25
C VAL A 246 -2.38 -1.73 -20.36
N ARG A 247 -3.03 -0.90 -21.18
CA ARG A 247 -4.47 -0.91 -21.38
C ARG A 247 -4.81 -1.25 -22.83
N ARG A 248 -5.83 -2.07 -23.04
CA ARG A 248 -6.50 -2.32 -24.32
C ARG A 248 -8.01 -2.19 -24.12
N GLY A 249 -8.65 -1.24 -24.81
CA GLY A 249 -10.10 -1.04 -24.75
C GLY A 249 -10.78 -1.59 -26.00
N GLY A 250 -12.08 -1.87 -25.92
CA GLY A 250 -12.90 -2.25 -27.08
C GLY A 250 -12.48 -3.55 -27.73
N VAL A 251 -12.11 -4.56 -26.94
CA VAL A 251 -11.90 -5.91 -27.46
C VAL A 251 -13.26 -6.46 -27.90
N GLY A 252 -13.32 -7.04 -29.10
CA GLY A 252 -14.54 -7.63 -29.65
C GLY A 252 -15.12 -8.75 -28.79
N ASP A 253 -16.32 -9.19 -29.14
CA ASP A 253 -17.13 -10.16 -28.40
C ASP A 253 -17.06 -11.57 -29.01
N THR A 254 -15.91 -11.93 -29.60
CA THR A 254 -15.61 -13.32 -29.97
C THR A 254 -14.48 -13.91 -29.12
N VAL A 255 -14.54 -15.23 -28.88
CA VAL A 255 -13.48 -15.96 -28.17
C VAL A 255 -12.11 -15.78 -28.85
N ALA A 256 -12.09 -15.72 -30.18
CA ALA A 256 -10.86 -15.53 -30.96
C ALA A 256 -10.25 -14.14 -30.75
N GLU A 257 -11.07 -13.08 -30.73
CA GLU A 257 -10.60 -11.72 -30.48
C GLU A 257 -10.09 -11.54 -29.05
N LEU A 258 -10.79 -12.10 -28.05
CA LEU A 258 -10.33 -12.10 -26.67
C LEU A 258 -9.00 -12.84 -26.53
N ALA A 259 -8.88 -14.05 -27.09
CA ALA A 259 -7.63 -14.81 -27.07
C ALA A 259 -6.46 -14.06 -27.74
N ALA A 260 -6.72 -13.41 -28.87
CA ALA A 260 -5.72 -12.60 -29.56
C ALA A 260 -5.30 -11.37 -28.74
N ALA A 261 -6.25 -10.70 -28.09
CA ALA A 261 -5.96 -9.55 -27.23
C ALA A 261 -5.19 -9.96 -25.97
N LEU A 262 -5.49 -11.12 -25.39
CA LEU A 262 -4.73 -11.70 -24.30
C LEU A 262 -3.29 -12.03 -24.73
N ASP A 263 -3.10 -12.60 -25.92
CA ASP A 263 -1.77 -12.88 -26.47
C ASP A 263 -0.98 -11.59 -26.80
N ASP A 264 -1.63 -10.53 -27.30
CA ASP A 264 -1.00 -9.22 -27.54
C ASP A 264 -0.41 -8.62 -26.25
N VAL A 265 -1.19 -8.62 -25.15
CA VAL A 265 -0.71 -8.03 -23.89
C VAL A 265 0.40 -8.84 -23.22
N LEU A 266 0.53 -10.14 -23.54
CA LEU A 266 1.67 -10.94 -23.09
C LEU A 266 2.98 -10.56 -23.76
N GLY A 267 2.92 -10.03 -25.00
CA GLY A 267 4.07 -9.59 -25.79
C GLY A 267 4.26 -8.07 -25.83
N ALA A 268 3.42 -7.30 -25.13
CA ALA A 268 3.46 -5.85 -25.15
C ALA A 268 4.74 -5.30 -24.51
N ALA A 269 5.25 -4.18 -25.05
CA ALA A 269 6.32 -3.43 -24.42
C ALA A 269 5.82 -2.77 -23.13
N TRP A 270 6.60 -2.86 -22.06
CA TRP A 270 6.27 -2.29 -20.75
C TRP A 270 7.02 -0.98 -20.51
N PRO A 271 6.37 0.06 -19.95
CA PRO A 271 6.99 1.37 -19.71
C PRO A 271 8.25 1.36 -18.83
N ASP A 272 8.38 0.35 -17.96
CA ASP A 272 9.51 0.18 -17.05
C ASP A 272 10.65 -0.65 -17.66
N ASP A 273 10.53 -1.02 -18.94
CA ASP A 273 11.50 -1.85 -19.64
C ASP A 273 12.33 -1.03 -20.62
N ALA A 274 13.56 -0.69 -20.22
CA ALA A 274 14.57 -0.07 -21.08
C ALA A 274 15.15 -1.10 -22.09
N GLY A 275 14.29 -1.74 -22.89
CA GLY A 275 14.69 -2.51 -24.06
C GLY A 275 14.75 -4.03 -23.92
N SER A 276 14.20 -4.66 -22.88
CA SER A 276 14.03 -6.12 -22.85
C SER A 276 12.74 -6.53 -23.58
N ALA A 277 12.89 -7.32 -24.65
CA ALA A 277 11.78 -7.80 -25.47
C ALA A 277 11.02 -9.01 -24.85
N ALA A 278 11.19 -9.28 -23.55
CA ALA A 278 10.71 -10.52 -22.91
C ALA A 278 9.82 -10.30 -21.67
N ALA A 279 9.44 -9.05 -21.37
CA ALA A 279 8.61 -8.72 -20.23
C ALA A 279 7.14 -9.17 -20.41
N ARG A 280 6.65 -9.98 -19.46
CA ARG A 280 5.24 -10.38 -19.36
C ARG A 280 4.51 -9.60 -18.24
N PRO A 281 3.18 -9.45 -18.32
CA PRO A 281 2.38 -9.02 -17.19
C PRO A 281 2.47 -10.03 -16.03
N ASP A 282 2.34 -9.52 -14.82
CA ASP A 282 2.15 -10.33 -13.61
C ASP A 282 0.68 -10.69 -13.39
N LEU A 283 -0.22 -9.89 -13.96
CA LEU A 283 -1.66 -10.03 -13.83
C LEU A 283 -2.36 -9.46 -15.06
N VAL A 284 -3.37 -10.18 -15.55
CA VAL A 284 -4.31 -9.70 -16.55
C VAL A 284 -5.67 -9.49 -15.88
N VAL A 285 -6.30 -8.36 -16.15
CA VAL A 285 -7.65 -8.02 -15.67
C VAL A 285 -8.53 -7.74 -16.88
N THR A 286 -9.60 -8.51 -17.04
CA THR A 286 -10.64 -8.22 -18.04
C THR A 286 -11.90 -7.70 -17.37
N THR A 287 -12.71 -6.92 -18.08
CA THR A 287 -14.05 -6.49 -17.66
C THR A 287 -15.03 -6.64 -18.81
N GLY A 288 -16.24 -7.10 -18.49
CA GLY A 288 -17.20 -7.55 -19.49
C GLY A 288 -17.06 -9.04 -19.78
N GLY A 289 -18.13 -9.64 -20.31
CA GLY A 289 -18.08 -11.02 -20.81
C GLY A 289 -18.04 -12.15 -19.77
N VAL A 290 -18.30 -11.89 -18.48
CA VAL A 290 -18.29 -12.90 -17.39
C VAL A 290 -19.67 -13.27 -16.83
N SER A 291 -20.74 -12.67 -17.34
CA SER A 291 -22.10 -12.94 -16.89
C SER A 291 -22.63 -14.26 -17.48
N ALA A 292 -23.92 -14.58 -17.27
CA ALA A 292 -24.59 -15.76 -17.84
C ALA A 292 -25.38 -15.47 -19.13
N GLY A 293 -25.05 -14.39 -19.84
CA GLY A 293 -25.63 -13.99 -21.11
C GLY A 293 -25.03 -14.74 -22.31
N ALA A 294 -25.76 -14.73 -23.43
CA ALA A 294 -25.41 -15.46 -24.65
C ALA A 294 -24.12 -14.99 -25.37
N PHE A 295 -23.52 -13.88 -24.92
CA PHE A 295 -22.34 -13.23 -25.52
C PHE A 295 -21.19 -13.06 -24.49
N ASP A 296 -21.19 -13.83 -23.41
CA ASP A 296 -20.18 -13.76 -22.36
C ASP A 296 -18.90 -14.53 -22.72
N VAL A 297 -18.07 -13.92 -23.57
CA VAL A 297 -16.85 -14.54 -24.14
C VAL A 297 -15.78 -14.92 -23.13
N ALA A 298 -15.65 -14.19 -22.03
CA ALA A 298 -14.70 -14.58 -20.99
C ALA A 298 -15.20 -15.85 -20.28
N ARG A 299 -16.50 -15.95 -19.99
CA ARG A 299 -17.11 -17.18 -19.43
C ARG A 299 -16.98 -18.37 -20.39
N GLU A 300 -17.21 -18.16 -21.68
CA GLU A 300 -17.06 -19.19 -22.71
C GLU A 300 -15.60 -19.67 -22.81
N LEU A 301 -14.64 -18.74 -22.88
CA LEU A 301 -13.21 -19.06 -22.94
C LEU A 301 -12.72 -19.77 -21.68
N LEU A 302 -13.27 -19.43 -20.52
CA LEU A 302 -13.02 -20.11 -19.23
C LEU A 302 -13.65 -21.51 -19.14
N GLY A 303 -14.46 -21.92 -20.13
CA GLY A 303 -14.99 -23.28 -20.25
C GLY A 303 -16.10 -23.63 -19.25
N SER A 304 -16.84 -22.65 -18.73
CA SER A 304 -17.89 -22.88 -17.74
C SER A 304 -19.28 -22.92 -18.39
N ALA A 305 -20.10 -23.94 -18.06
CA ALA A 305 -21.51 -23.98 -18.44
C ALA A 305 -22.28 -22.76 -17.85
N PRO A 306 -23.37 -22.28 -18.47
CA PRO A 306 -24.19 -21.22 -17.89
C PRO A 306 -24.73 -21.65 -16.52
N ASP A 307 -24.73 -20.73 -15.55
CA ASP A 307 -25.39 -20.98 -14.26
C ASP A 307 -26.88 -21.21 -14.53
N ALA A 308 -27.52 -22.07 -13.74
CA ALA A 308 -28.97 -22.10 -13.70
C ALA A 308 -29.48 -20.67 -13.48
N PRO A 309 -30.52 -20.21 -14.24
CA PRO A 309 -31.08 -18.89 -14.04
C PRO A 309 -31.43 -18.70 -12.56
N ASP A 310 -31.29 -17.48 -12.04
CA ASP A 310 -31.77 -17.14 -10.70
C ASP A 310 -33.22 -17.64 -10.60
N ALA A 311 -33.46 -18.62 -9.73
CA ALA A 311 -34.81 -19.12 -9.54
C ALA A 311 -35.71 -17.92 -9.22
N PRO A 312 -36.85 -17.73 -9.90
CA PRO A 312 -37.87 -16.86 -9.33
C PRO A 312 -38.21 -17.41 -7.95
N ASP A 313 -38.52 -16.53 -7.00
CA ASP A 313 -38.90 -16.91 -5.64
C ASP A 313 -39.75 -18.20 -5.61
N ALA A 314 -39.13 -19.28 -5.12
CA ALA A 314 -39.69 -20.61 -4.85
C ALA A 314 -40.48 -21.36 -5.96
N SER A 315 -40.22 -22.68 -6.00
CA SER A 315 -40.95 -23.76 -6.71
C SER A 315 -40.76 -23.88 -8.23
N ASP A 316 -39.64 -24.48 -8.65
CA ASP A 316 -39.67 -25.82 -9.27
C ASP A 316 -38.24 -26.34 -9.48
N ALA A 317 -37.97 -27.55 -8.99
CA ALA A 317 -36.66 -28.18 -9.04
C ALA A 317 -36.58 -29.13 -10.24
N LEU A 318 -35.58 -28.91 -11.11
CA LEU A 318 -35.06 -29.95 -12.00
C LEU A 318 -33.54 -29.98 -11.88
N ASP A 319 -33.01 -31.21 -11.77
CA ASP A 319 -31.60 -31.56 -11.59
C ASP A 319 -30.68 -30.80 -12.54
N VAL A 320 -29.67 -30.12 -11.98
CA VAL A 320 -28.54 -29.53 -12.71
C VAL A 320 -27.24 -30.15 -12.19
N PRO A 321 -26.28 -30.56 -13.04
CA PRO A 321 -25.04 -31.19 -12.58
C PRO A 321 -24.11 -30.21 -11.86
N ASP A 322 -23.23 -30.78 -11.02
CA ASP A 322 -22.25 -30.12 -10.16
C ASP A 322 -21.38 -29.04 -10.86
N PRO A 323 -21.41 -27.76 -10.44
CA PRO A 323 -20.60 -26.67 -11.01
C PRO A 323 -19.10 -26.72 -10.63
N LEU A 324 -18.64 -27.72 -9.87
CA LEU A 324 -17.25 -27.83 -9.42
C LEU A 324 -16.33 -28.63 -10.37
N ALA A 325 -16.81 -29.07 -11.53
CA ALA A 325 -15.97 -29.76 -12.50
C ALA A 325 -15.05 -28.77 -13.27
N PRO A 326 -13.74 -29.06 -13.42
CA PRO A 326 -12.85 -28.22 -14.23
C PRO A 326 -13.34 -28.22 -15.69
N GLY A 327 -13.79 -27.07 -16.17
CA GLY A 327 -14.14 -26.84 -17.57
C GLY A 327 -12.93 -27.10 -18.46
N ARG A 328 -13.05 -27.98 -19.45
CA ARG A 328 -12.03 -28.16 -20.48
C ARG A 328 -12.32 -27.17 -21.60
N SER A 329 -11.45 -26.18 -21.81
CA SER A 329 -11.47 -25.36 -23.02
C SER A 329 -11.34 -26.26 -24.25
N THR A 330 -12.33 -26.23 -25.15
CA THR A 330 -12.27 -26.91 -26.45
C THR A 330 -12.07 -25.85 -27.54
N GLY A 331 -11.04 -26.00 -28.39
CA GLY A 331 -10.75 -25.08 -29.49
C GLY A 331 -9.29 -24.59 -29.54
N PRO A 332 -8.97 -23.51 -30.29
CA PRO A 332 -7.61 -22.99 -30.47
C PRO A 332 -6.93 -22.49 -29.18
N ALA A 333 -7.68 -22.35 -28.08
CA ALA A 333 -7.20 -22.03 -26.74
C ALA A 333 -6.96 -23.27 -25.84
N ALA A 334 -7.06 -24.49 -26.39
CA ALA A 334 -6.84 -25.73 -25.65
C ALA A 334 -5.42 -25.75 -25.03
N GLY A 335 -5.36 -25.81 -23.70
CA GLY A 335 -4.12 -25.77 -22.93
C GLY A 335 -3.54 -24.36 -22.68
N ALA A 336 -4.11 -23.31 -23.27
CA ALA A 336 -3.74 -21.93 -22.96
C ALA A 336 -4.40 -21.43 -21.66
N VAL A 337 -5.61 -21.89 -21.35
CA VAL A 337 -6.29 -21.59 -20.08
C VAL A 337 -6.04 -22.72 -19.07
N THR A 338 -5.56 -22.38 -17.88
CA THR A 338 -5.50 -23.30 -16.73
C THR A 338 -6.14 -22.69 -15.49
N ASP A 339 -6.45 -23.50 -14.49
CA ASP A 339 -7.04 -23.07 -13.20
C ASP A 339 -8.33 -22.24 -13.33
N ALA A 340 -9.09 -22.43 -14.41
CA ALA A 340 -10.27 -21.63 -14.71
C ALA A 340 -11.45 -21.93 -13.78
N ARG A 341 -12.05 -20.88 -13.23
CA ARG A 341 -13.30 -20.93 -12.48
C ARG A 341 -14.10 -19.66 -12.75
N VAL A 342 -15.39 -19.84 -13.03
CA VAL A 342 -16.38 -18.75 -12.96
C VAL A 342 -17.25 -19.02 -11.75
N VAL A 343 -17.36 -18.04 -10.86
CA VAL A 343 -18.00 -18.21 -9.56
C VAL A 343 -19.02 -17.12 -9.29
N ALA A 344 -20.15 -17.52 -8.70
CA ALA A 344 -21.11 -16.60 -8.11
C ALA A 344 -20.70 -16.29 -6.66
N VAL A 345 -20.13 -15.11 -6.46
CA VAL A 345 -19.78 -14.60 -5.13
C VAL A 345 -21.03 -14.05 -4.45
N GLY A 346 -21.21 -14.35 -3.16
CA GLY A 346 -22.31 -13.91 -2.32
C GLY A 346 -22.28 -12.41 -1.98
N MET A 347 -22.06 -11.55 -2.99
CA MET A 347 -21.94 -10.10 -2.87
C MET A 347 -22.89 -9.36 -3.82
N GLN A 348 -23.20 -8.11 -3.50
CA GLN A 348 -23.85 -7.16 -4.40
C GLN A 348 -23.26 -5.76 -4.23
N PRO A 349 -22.85 -5.08 -5.31
CA PRO A 349 -22.78 -5.55 -6.69
C PRO A 349 -21.64 -6.57 -6.92
N GLY A 350 -21.54 -7.11 -8.14
CA GLY A 350 -20.40 -7.96 -8.57
C GLY A 350 -20.52 -9.47 -8.31
N LYS A 351 -21.72 -10.03 -8.48
CA LYS A 351 -22.00 -11.47 -8.33
C LYS A 351 -21.05 -12.38 -9.15
N PRO A 352 -20.96 -12.28 -10.50
CA PRO A 352 -20.09 -13.15 -11.27
C PRO A 352 -18.63 -12.68 -11.21
N GLN A 353 -17.71 -13.60 -10.95
CA GLN A 353 -16.26 -13.38 -11.02
C GLN A 353 -15.59 -14.52 -11.77
N GLY A 354 -14.57 -14.23 -12.56
CA GLY A 354 -13.73 -15.23 -13.23
C GLY A 354 -12.30 -15.20 -12.71
N LEU A 355 -11.68 -16.37 -12.58
CA LEU A 355 -10.27 -16.53 -12.22
C LEU A 355 -9.65 -17.65 -13.06
N ALA A 356 -8.45 -17.43 -13.57
CA ALA A 356 -7.71 -18.42 -14.37
C ALA A 356 -6.23 -18.06 -14.48
N ARG A 357 -5.51 -18.84 -15.27
CA ARG A 357 -4.25 -18.44 -15.88
C ARG A 357 -4.37 -18.50 -17.40
N TRP A 358 -3.91 -17.44 -18.07
CA TRP A 358 -3.70 -17.42 -19.52
C TRP A 358 -2.21 -17.61 -19.82
N ARG A 359 -1.86 -18.76 -20.42
CA ARG A 359 -0.47 -19.19 -20.70
C ARG A 359 0.45 -19.02 -19.48
N GLY A 360 -0.05 -19.40 -18.31
CA GLY A 360 0.64 -19.31 -17.02
C GLY A 360 0.48 -17.97 -16.29
N VAL A 361 0.06 -16.89 -16.96
CA VAL A 361 -0.13 -15.58 -16.32
C VAL A 361 -1.50 -15.51 -15.63
N PRO A 362 -1.58 -15.10 -14.35
CA PRO A 362 -2.84 -14.89 -13.64
C PRO A 362 -3.82 -13.99 -14.41
N TRP A 363 -5.08 -14.40 -14.46
CA TRP A 363 -6.16 -13.69 -15.13
C TRP A 363 -7.38 -13.60 -14.21
N LEU A 364 -7.82 -12.36 -13.94
CA LEU A 364 -9.06 -12.05 -13.24
C LEU A 364 -10.05 -11.42 -14.21
N ALA A 365 -11.27 -11.94 -14.24
CA ALA A 365 -12.32 -11.46 -15.12
C ALA A 365 -13.47 -10.87 -14.29
N LEU A 366 -13.70 -9.57 -14.44
CA LEU A 366 -14.63 -8.78 -13.63
C LEU A 366 -15.95 -8.51 -14.37
N PRO A 367 -17.04 -8.22 -13.64
CA PRO A 367 -18.31 -7.77 -14.22
C PRO A 367 -18.16 -6.56 -15.15
N GLY A 368 -19.06 -6.45 -16.15
CA GLY A 368 -19.08 -5.32 -17.09
C GLY A 368 -19.78 -4.05 -16.57
N ASN A 369 -20.55 -4.12 -15.49
CA ASN A 369 -21.16 -2.92 -14.90
C ASN A 369 -20.09 -2.09 -14.15
N PRO A 370 -19.95 -0.77 -14.37
CA PRO A 370 -18.85 0.02 -13.82
C PRO A 370 -18.73 0.02 -12.29
N VAL A 371 -19.85 0.15 -11.57
CA VAL A 371 -19.85 0.09 -10.09
C VAL A 371 -19.46 -1.32 -9.62
N SER A 372 -19.93 -2.35 -10.30
CA SER A 372 -19.56 -3.75 -10.01
C SER A 372 -18.09 -4.00 -10.26
N ALA A 373 -17.55 -3.51 -11.38
CA ALA A 373 -16.14 -3.62 -11.73
C ALA A 373 -15.25 -2.92 -10.70
N PHE A 374 -15.63 -1.70 -10.28
CA PHE A 374 -14.93 -0.95 -9.23
C PHE A 374 -14.90 -1.70 -7.89
N VAL A 375 -16.06 -2.12 -7.39
CA VAL A 375 -16.14 -2.86 -6.13
C VAL A 375 -15.34 -4.18 -6.20
N SER A 376 -15.40 -4.88 -7.34
CA SER A 376 -14.63 -6.13 -7.54
C SER A 376 -13.13 -5.85 -7.63
N PHE A 377 -12.72 -4.73 -8.25
CA PHE A 377 -11.34 -4.29 -8.26
C PHE A 377 -10.84 -4.06 -6.84
N GLU A 378 -11.59 -3.30 -6.04
CA GLU A 378 -11.22 -2.95 -4.68
C GLU A 378 -11.11 -4.16 -3.74
N LEU A 379 -11.98 -5.15 -3.94
CA LEU A 379 -12.01 -6.36 -3.11
C LEU A 379 -11.03 -7.44 -3.56
N PHE A 380 -10.69 -7.53 -4.84
CA PHE A 380 -9.95 -8.68 -5.38
C PHE A 380 -8.68 -8.29 -6.15
N VAL A 381 -8.76 -7.30 -7.04
CA VAL A 381 -7.61 -6.91 -7.87
C VAL A 381 -6.60 -6.10 -7.08
N ARG A 382 -7.03 -5.10 -6.29
CA ARG A 382 -6.13 -4.31 -5.46
C ARG A 382 -5.36 -5.18 -4.47
N PRO A 383 -6.00 -6.10 -3.70
CA PRO A 383 -5.26 -7.08 -2.91
C PRO A 383 -4.27 -7.94 -3.69
N ALA A 384 -4.62 -8.35 -4.92
CA ALA A 384 -3.68 -9.08 -5.78
C ALA A 384 -2.47 -8.20 -6.16
N ILE A 385 -2.67 -6.92 -6.48
CA ILE A 385 -1.59 -5.95 -6.74
C ILE A 385 -0.74 -5.75 -5.48
N ASP A 386 -1.35 -5.60 -4.30
CA ASP A 386 -0.63 -5.46 -3.03
C ASP A 386 0.21 -6.71 -2.73
N ARG A 387 -0.32 -7.91 -2.99
CA ARG A 387 0.45 -9.16 -2.90
C ARG A 387 1.62 -9.20 -3.87
N LEU A 388 1.41 -8.79 -5.13
CA LEU A 388 2.48 -8.68 -6.13
C LEU A 388 3.53 -7.65 -5.69
N ARG A 389 3.14 -6.58 -4.99
CA ARG A 389 4.09 -5.62 -4.39
C ARG A 389 4.82 -6.20 -3.17
N GLY A 390 4.44 -7.35 -2.64
CA GLY A 390 5.06 -7.91 -1.42
C GLY A 390 4.48 -7.35 -0.12
N VAL A 391 3.30 -6.72 -0.16
CA VAL A 391 2.55 -6.35 1.05
C VAL A 391 2.12 -7.65 1.75
N ARG A 392 2.49 -7.78 3.03
CA ARG A 392 2.25 -9.02 3.81
C ARG A 392 0.77 -9.31 4.00
N GLU A 393 -0.01 -8.28 4.32
CA GLU A 393 -1.45 -8.38 4.57
C GLU A 393 -2.22 -7.51 3.57
N PRO A 394 -2.47 -8.03 2.34
CA PRO A 394 -3.19 -7.29 1.30
C PRO A 394 -4.70 -7.30 1.62
N ARG A 395 -5.13 -6.53 2.61
CA ARG A 395 -6.54 -6.39 3.00
C ARG A 395 -6.83 -4.92 3.25
N ARG A 396 -8.02 -4.49 2.84
CA ARG A 396 -8.53 -3.16 3.18
C ARG A 396 -8.76 -3.09 4.71
N THR A 397 -8.24 -2.05 5.35
CA THR A 397 -8.51 -1.78 6.77
C THR A 397 -9.97 -1.40 6.93
N LEU A 398 -10.68 -2.14 7.78
CA LEU A 398 -12.07 -1.84 8.13
C LEU A 398 -12.12 -0.93 9.35
N VAL A 399 -12.97 0.08 9.28
CA VAL A 399 -13.32 0.97 10.38
C VAL A 399 -14.82 0.92 10.62
N THR A 400 -15.22 1.12 11.86
CA THR A 400 -16.63 1.18 12.22
C THR A 400 -17.17 2.60 12.03
N ARG A 401 -18.31 2.74 11.35
CA ARG A 401 -19.03 4.01 11.17
C ARG A 401 -20.52 3.84 11.40
N ALA A 402 -21.19 4.89 11.86
CA ALA A 402 -22.63 4.88 12.01
C ALA A 402 -23.33 5.21 10.68
N ALA A 403 -24.42 4.52 10.38
CA ALA A 403 -25.28 4.87 9.24
C ALA A 403 -25.95 6.24 9.49
N GLY A 404 -25.76 7.20 8.57
CA GLY A 404 -26.38 8.52 8.65
C GLY A 404 -27.83 8.54 8.12
N GLU A 405 -28.16 7.61 7.22
CA GLU A 405 -29.51 7.39 6.69
C GLU A 405 -29.78 5.88 6.55
N GLY A 406 -31.04 5.48 6.42
CA GLY A 406 -31.42 4.08 6.25
C GLY A 406 -31.62 3.68 4.79
N TRP A 407 -31.41 2.41 4.46
CA TRP A 407 -31.67 1.83 3.13
C TRP A 407 -32.00 0.34 3.20
N ALA A 408 -32.63 -0.19 2.15
CA ALA A 408 -32.91 -1.61 2.02
C ALA A 408 -31.66 -2.38 1.52
N SER A 409 -31.46 -3.58 2.06
CA SER A 409 -30.35 -4.48 1.73
C SER A 409 -30.90 -5.84 1.23
N PRO A 410 -30.29 -6.46 0.22
CA PRO A 410 -30.72 -7.75 -0.31
C PRO A 410 -30.57 -8.89 0.70
N VAL A 411 -31.54 -9.82 0.70
CA VAL A 411 -31.47 -11.05 1.52
C VAL A 411 -30.39 -12.00 0.98
N GLY A 412 -29.62 -12.61 1.88
CA GLY A 412 -28.79 -13.78 1.59
C GLY A 412 -27.50 -13.50 0.82
N ARG A 413 -27.04 -12.25 0.78
CA ARG A 413 -25.74 -11.84 0.23
C ARG A 413 -25.27 -10.54 0.87
N GLU A 414 -23.96 -10.39 0.99
CA GLU A 414 -23.36 -9.17 1.53
C GLU A 414 -23.56 -8.01 0.54
N GLN A 415 -23.94 -6.84 1.03
CA GLN A 415 -24.11 -5.64 0.20
C GLN A 415 -22.92 -4.70 0.41
N LEU A 416 -22.30 -4.31 -0.71
CA LEU A 416 -21.19 -3.37 -0.77
C LEU A 416 -21.76 -2.05 -1.28
N VAL A 417 -21.87 -1.09 -0.39
CA VAL A 417 -22.49 0.21 -0.68
C VAL A 417 -21.41 1.26 -0.76
N LEU A 418 -21.28 1.91 -1.92
CA LEU A 418 -20.46 3.11 -2.03
C LEU A 418 -21.07 4.21 -1.16
N VAL A 419 -20.31 4.68 -0.18
CA VAL A 419 -20.74 5.68 0.80
C VAL A 419 -19.78 6.85 0.85
N ARG A 420 -20.28 7.94 1.42
CA ARG A 420 -19.48 9.13 1.72
C ARG A 420 -19.62 9.49 3.19
N HIS A 421 -18.57 10.04 3.77
CA HIS A 421 -18.60 10.55 5.12
C HIS A 421 -19.46 11.83 5.21
N THR A 422 -20.07 12.02 6.38
CA THR A 422 -20.88 13.19 6.72
C THR A 422 -20.61 13.62 8.15
N GLY A 423 -20.72 14.93 8.40
CA GLY A 423 -20.32 15.53 9.67
C GLY A 423 -18.88 16.00 9.63
N LEU A 424 -18.47 16.77 10.64
CA LEU A 424 -17.08 17.26 10.77
C LEU A 424 -16.16 16.24 11.46
N ASP A 425 -16.73 15.20 12.04
CA ASP A 425 -16.05 14.14 12.79
C ASP A 425 -15.86 12.86 11.98
N ASP A 426 -16.31 12.83 10.72
CA ASP A 426 -16.33 11.65 9.85
C ASP A 426 -16.85 10.39 10.55
N ALA A 427 -17.77 10.54 11.52
CA ALA A 427 -18.29 9.43 12.30
C ALA A 427 -19.43 8.70 11.60
N ARG A 428 -20.03 9.32 10.57
CA ARG A 428 -21.23 8.84 9.89
C ARG A 428 -21.04 8.72 8.40
N VAL A 429 -21.65 7.69 7.82
CA VAL A 429 -21.63 7.44 6.37
C VAL A 429 -23.04 7.39 5.79
N VAL A 430 -23.19 7.91 4.56
CA VAL A 430 -24.44 7.83 3.79
C VAL A 430 -24.14 7.32 2.38
N PRO A 431 -25.07 6.60 1.71
CA PRO A 431 -24.94 6.22 0.31
C PRO A 431 -24.53 7.40 -0.59
N ALA A 432 -23.48 7.20 -1.40
CA ALA A 432 -22.91 8.24 -2.26
C ALA A 432 -23.78 8.56 -3.50
N GLY A 433 -24.64 7.63 -3.91
CA GLY A 433 -25.50 7.77 -5.08
C GLY A 433 -26.81 8.54 -4.82
N ARG A 434 -26.73 9.86 -4.56
CA ARG A 434 -27.92 10.73 -4.40
C ARG A 434 -27.70 12.14 -4.96
N HIS A 435 -28.51 12.55 -5.94
CA HIS A 435 -28.76 13.96 -6.27
C HIS A 435 -30.22 14.14 -6.71
N GLY A 436 -30.93 15.07 -6.06
CA GLY A 436 -32.15 15.74 -6.54
C GLY A 436 -33.37 14.88 -6.83
N ASP A 437 -34.51 15.24 -6.23
CA ASP A 437 -35.86 14.87 -6.67
C ASP A 437 -36.33 13.43 -6.41
N GLY A 438 -36.74 13.17 -5.17
CA GLY A 438 -37.82 12.22 -4.86
C GLY A 438 -37.52 10.71 -4.95
N GLY A 439 -36.41 10.28 -5.54
CA GLY A 439 -35.96 8.88 -5.49
C GLY A 439 -35.37 8.54 -4.12
N GLY A 440 -35.96 7.60 -3.39
CA GLY A 440 -35.45 7.13 -2.09
C GLY A 440 -33.99 6.65 -2.12
N PRO A 441 -33.36 6.45 -0.96
CA PRO A 441 -31.98 5.98 -0.85
C PRO A 441 -31.87 4.61 -1.54
N GLY A 442 -31.03 4.53 -2.58
CA GLY A 442 -30.92 3.32 -3.41
C GLY A 442 -29.48 3.04 -3.82
N SER A 443 -29.00 1.85 -3.48
CA SER A 443 -27.66 1.30 -3.79
C SER A 443 -27.52 0.81 -5.25
N GLY A 444 -28.24 1.43 -6.18
CA GLY A 444 -28.33 0.93 -7.55
C GLY A 444 -26.99 0.98 -8.28
N SER A 445 -26.48 -0.17 -8.71
CA SER A 445 -25.22 -0.28 -9.49
C SER A 445 -25.26 0.41 -10.86
N HIS A 446 -26.43 0.87 -11.28
CA HIS A 446 -26.65 1.66 -12.50
C HIS A 446 -26.25 3.15 -12.34
N ARG A 447 -25.87 3.60 -11.13
CA ARG A 447 -25.59 5.02 -10.84
C ARG A 447 -24.10 5.31 -10.80
N LEU A 448 -23.57 5.83 -11.92
CA LEU A 448 -22.18 6.27 -12.03
C LEU A 448 -21.80 7.40 -11.07
N SER A 449 -22.76 8.27 -10.69
CA SER A 449 -22.52 9.38 -9.76
C SER A 449 -21.97 8.94 -8.40
N ALA A 450 -22.29 7.71 -7.98
CA ALA A 450 -21.77 7.16 -6.73
C ALA A 450 -20.24 6.99 -6.73
N LEU A 451 -19.62 6.73 -7.89
CA LEU A 451 -18.16 6.57 -8.01
C LEU A 451 -17.40 7.87 -7.72
N VAL A 452 -18.01 9.02 -8.03
CA VAL A 452 -17.37 10.34 -7.85
C VAL A 452 -17.51 10.85 -6.42
N HIS A 453 -18.64 10.55 -5.77
CA HIS A 453 -18.95 11.09 -4.45
C HIS A 453 -18.53 10.18 -3.30
N ALA A 454 -18.20 8.92 -3.56
CA ALA A 454 -17.81 7.98 -2.53
C ALA A 454 -16.36 8.20 -2.09
N ASP A 455 -16.14 8.20 -0.79
CA ASP A 455 -14.82 8.16 -0.14
C ASP A 455 -14.59 6.81 0.58
N ALA A 456 -15.61 5.96 0.64
CA ALA A 456 -15.55 4.67 1.30
C ALA A 456 -16.60 3.67 0.78
N VAL A 457 -16.47 2.42 1.22
CA VAL A 457 -17.43 1.35 0.93
C VAL A 457 -17.89 0.71 2.24
N ALA A 458 -19.20 0.76 2.49
CA ALA A 458 -19.83 0.08 3.61
C ALA A 458 -20.15 -1.38 3.25
N VAL A 459 -19.90 -2.28 4.20
CA VAL A 459 -20.22 -3.71 4.10
C VAL A 459 -21.44 -3.99 4.97
N VAL A 460 -22.55 -4.38 4.34
CA VAL A 460 -23.77 -4.83 5.02
C VAL A 460 -23.80 -6.35 5.02
N PRO A 461 -23.87 -7.01 6.19
CA PRO A 461 -23.93 -8.47 6.29
C PRO A 461 -25.13 -9.09 5.57
N ALA A 462 -24.99 -10.34 5.14
CA ALA A 462 -25.99 -11.07 4.35
C ALA A 462 -27.33 -11.32 5.06
N ASP A 463 -27.35 -11.27 6.39
CA ASP A 463 -28.52 -11.41 7.26
C ASP A 463 -29.21 -10.07 7.55
N VAL A 464 -28.61 -8.94 7.18
CA VAL A 464 -29.18 -7.60 7.36
C VAL A 464 -29.95 -7.19 6.10
N THR A 465 -31.27 -7.05 6.23
CA THR A 465 -32.18 -6.71 5.12
C THR A 465 -32.56 -5.23 5.06
N ALA A 466 -32.26 -4.48 6.11
CA ALA A 466 -32.45 -3.03 6.16
C ALA A 466 -31.41 -2.44 7.12
N VAL A 467 -30.78 -1.35 6.68
CA VAL A 467 -29.95 -0.50 7.51
C VAL A 467 -30.82 0.65 7.99
N VAL A 468 -30.76 0.97 9.28
CA VAL A 468 -31.43 2.13 9.88
C VAL A 468 -30.40 3.16 10.36
N PRO A 469 -30.77 4.46 10.41
CA PRO A 469 -29.86 5.48 10.93
C PRO A 469 -29.39 5.14 12.35
N GLY A 470 -28.07 5.24 12.57
CA GLY A 470 -27.42 4.88 13.83
C GLY A 470 -26.84 3.46 13.87
N ASP A 471 -27.16 2.60 12.90
CA ASP A 471 -26.56 1.26 12.80
C ASP A 471 -25.05 1.34 12.64
N SER A 472 -24.34 0.40 13.27
CA SER A 472 -22.89 0.28 13.21
C SER A 472 -22.49 -0.57 12.00
N LEU A 473 -21.79 0.04 11.05
CA LEU A 473 -21.35 -0.60 9.79
C LEU A 473 -19.83 -0.72 9.75
N GLN A 474 -19.33 -1.83 9.18
CA GLN A 474 -17.94 -1.93 8.76
C GLN A 474 -17.76 -1.19 7.44
N VAL A 475 -16.72 -0.37 7.35
CA VAL A 475 -16.44 0.49 6.21
C VAL A 475 -14.95 0.41 5.88
N PHE A 476 -14.57 0.27 4.61
CA PHE A 476 -13.20 0.53 4.19
C PHE A 476 -13.11 1.82 3.38
N LEU A 477 -12.06 2.60 3.66
CA LEU A 477 -11.77 3.85 2.96
C LEU A 477 -11.22 3.55 1.56
N LEU A 478 -11.56 4.40 0.58
CA LEU A 478 -11.06 4.29 -0.78
C LEU A 478 -9.68 4.95 -0.97
N ASP A 479 -9.33 5.85 -0.06
CA ASP A 479 -8.09 6.66 -0.01
C ASP A 479 -6.83 5.87 0.37
#